data_AF-A0A520I5T1-F1
#
_entry.id   AF-A0A520I5T1-F1
#
_cell.length_a   1.000
_cell.length_b   1.000
_cell.length_c   1.000
_cell.angle_alpha   90.00
_cell.angle_beta   90.00
_cell.angle_gamma   90.00
#
_symmetry.space_group_name_H-M   'P 1'
#
loop_
_entity.id
_entity.type
_entity.pdbx_description
1 polymer ?
#
loop_
_entity_poly.entity_id
_entity_poly.type
_entity_poly.pdbx_seq_one_letter_code
_entity_poly.pdbx_strand_id
1 'polypeptide(L)'
;STSELTASGAINISNQVYIGASVGLVNVRYLNESEFVESGVTTAEYPYSLSFRQNQETTGSGYNARLGVIFRPADNLRIGATLQSPSWLFIQDNTTMVLDARIATGPNAGTTNNKPVNYIFNYRVRTPLKGALGASYVVGGKALISADIDFVDYSSIRFSTDQGSEPETIMEENSTVRNSYKSAVNYRIGAEYKVNSQVSLRGGYGLNGSAIKVDNSGYFDNSFYTGGLGYRVNNYYLDLAYQRMETNTNLAPYELSTFNEPEANIKTARNNVFLTFGVRF
;
A
#
# COMPACT_ATOMS: atom_id res chain seq x y z
N SER A 1 6.91 -6.22 3.56
CA SER A 1 7.50 -5.08 4.28
C SER A 1 8.30 -4.22 3.32
N THR A 2 8.43 -2.94 3.68
CA THR A 2 9.26 -1.97 2.96
C THR A 2 10.10 -1.23 3.99
N SER A 3 11.37 -1.02 3.68
CA SER A 3 12.28 -0.22 4.50
C SER A 3 12.97 0.81 3.62
N GLU A 4 13.28 1.97 4.18
CA GLU A 4 13.90 3.06 3.44
C GLU A 4 15.03 3.69 4.26
N LEU A 5 16.17 3.93 3.60
CA LEU A 5 17.25 4.77 4.11
C LEU A 5 17.21 6.11 3.38
N THR A 6 17.03 7.21 4.11
CA THR A 6 16.84 8.52 3.51
C THR A 6 17.93 9.50 3.95
N ALA A 7 18.52 10.22 3.00
CA ALA A 7 19.33 11.40 3.24
C ALA A 7 18.52 12.65 2.88
N SER A 8 18.42 13.61 3.80
CA SER A 8 17.57 14.80 3.64
C SER A 8 18.30 16.08 4.01
N GLY A 9 17.95 17.18 3.36
CA GLY A 9 18.41 18.53 3.67
C GLY A 9 17.31 19.55 3.45
N ALA A 10 17.37 20.66 4.17
CA ALA A 10 16.40 21.75 4.01
C ALA A 10 17.06 23.11 4.24
N ILE A 11 16.51 24.13 3.57
CA ILE A 11 16.87 25.54 3.74
C ILE A 11 15.69 26.32 4.28
N ASN A 12 15.99 27.31 5.12
CA ASN A 12 15.02 28.26 5.66
C ASN A 12 15.31 29.64 5.07
N ILE A 13 14.30 30.27 4.51
CA ILE A 13 14.33 31.61 3.93
C ILE A 13 13.39 32.48 4.76
N SER A 14 13.99 33.44 5.48
CA SER A 14 13.28 34.48 6.23
C SER A 14 12.24 33.99 7.24
N ASN A 15 12.37 32.75 7.74
CA ASN A 15 11.40 32.08 8.62
C ASN A 15 9.97 31.93 8.04
N GLN A 16 9.81 32.21 6.74
CA GLN A 16 8.53 32.17 6.05
C GLN A 16 8.47 31.03 5.04
N VAL A 17 9.59 30.72 4.38
CA VAL A 17 9.65 29.67 3.35
C VAL A 17 10.71 28.65 3.73
N TYR A 18 10.32 27.38 3.76
CA TYR A 18 11.20 26.25 4.00
C TYR A 18 11.18 25.37 2.77
N ILE A 19 12.35 25.05 2.23
CA ILE A 19 12.46 24.16 1.06
C ILE A 19 13.30 22.98 1.48
N GLY A 20 12.78 21.77 1.27
CA GLY A 20 13.43 20.52 1.62
C GLY A 20 13.58 19.61 0.41
N ALA A 21 14.65 18.83 0.41
CA ALA A 21 14.88 17.77 -0.55
C ALA A 21 15.37 16.51 0.18
N SER A 22 15.02 15.35 -0.36
CA SER A 22 15.52 14.07 0.15
C SER A 22 15.71 13.07 -0.98
N VAL A 23 16.66 12.16 -0.78
CA VAL A 23 16.87 10.97 -1.62
C VAL A 23 16.77 9.75 -0.72
N GLY A 24 16.00 8.76 -1.16
CA GLY A 24 15.76 7.52 -0.44
C GLY A 24 16.31 6.32 -1.21
N LEU A 25 16.94 5.39 -0.49
CA LEU A 25 17.21 4.03 -0.94
C LEU A 25 16.13 3.12 -0.35
N VAL A 26 15.39 2.44 -1.21
CA VAL A 26 14.22 1.64 -0.85
C VAL A 26 14.57 0.16 -0.94
N ASN A 27 14.14 -0.62 0.04
CA ASN A 27 14.16 -2.08 -0.02
C ASN A 27 12.76 -2.63 0.23
N VAL A 28 12.37 -3.63 -0.55
CA VAL A 28 11.07 -4.29 -0.50
C VAL A 28 11.27 -5.78 -0.28
N ARG A 29 10.46 -6.36 0.60
CA ARG A 29 10.34 -7.81 0.74
C ARG A 29 8.87 -8.17 0.89
N TYR A 30 8.38 -9.09 0.08
CA TYR A 30 7.02 -9.59 0.18
C TYR A 30 7.05 -11.12 0.21
N LEU A 31 6.28 -11.69 1.13
CA LEU A 31 6.13 -13.13 1.31
C LEU A 31 4.65 -13.43 1.20
N ASN A 32 4.30 -14.37 0.33
CA ASN A 32 2.94 -14.85 0.15
C ASN A 32 2.93 -16.37 0.18
N GLU A 33 2.06 -16.93 1.01
CA GLU A 33 1.75 -18.35 1.04
C GLU A 33 0.25 -18.47 0.83
N SER A 34 -0.16 -19.16 -0.21
CA SER A 34 -1.57 -19.34 -0.54
C SER A 34 -1.87 -20.79 -0.93
N GLU A 35 -3.03 -21.26 -0.51
CA GLU A 35 -3.58 -22.55 -0.92
C GLU A 35 -5.01 -22.34 -1.42
N PHE A 36 -5.28 -22.83 -2.63
CA PHE A 36 -6.61 -22.91 -3.21
C PHE A 36 -7.04 -24.37 -3.23
N VAL A 37 -8.14 -24.69 -2.57
CA VAL A 37 -8.73 -26.03 -2.54
C VAL A 37 -10.09 -26.01 -3.20
N GLU A 38 -10.34 -26.98 -4.07
CA GLU A 38 -11.63 -27.14 -4.73
C GLU A 38 -12.05 -28.61 -4.69
N SER A 39 -13.35 -28.87 -4.61
CA SER A 39 -13.92 -30.19 -4.81
C SER A 39 -15.26 -30.07 -5.51
N GLY A 40 -15.55 -31.02 -6.40
CA GLY A 40 -16.78 -30.99 -7.16
C GLY A 40 -16.99 -32.27 -7.95
N VAL A 41 -17.78 -32.16 -9.01
CA VAL A 41 -17.96 -33.23 -9.99
C VAL A 41 -17.52 -32.74 -11.37
N THR A 42 -16.84 -33.61 -12.11
CA THR A 42 -16.51 -33.35 -13.51
C THR A 42 -17.78 -33.31 -14.37
N THR A 43 -17.67 -32.86 -15.61
CA THR A 43 -18.79 -32.88 -16.58
C THR A 43 -19.34 -34.30 -16.86
N ALA A 44 -18.57 -35.34 -16.52
CA ALA A 44 -18.98 -36.74 -16.59
C ALA A 44 -19.44 -37.30 -15.23
N GLU A 45 -19.76 -36.44 -14.26
CA GLU A 45 -20.28 -36.77 -12.92
C GLU A 45 -19.32 -37.55 -12.02
N TYR A 46 -18.01 -37.53 -12.31
CA TYR A 46 -17.00 -38.11 -11.42
C TYR A 46 -16.57 -37.11 -10.34
N PRO A 47 -16.59 -37.48 -9.06
CA PRO A 47 -16.08 -36.62 -7.99
C PRO A 47 -14.59 -36.31 -8.16
N TYR A 48 -14.21 -35.05 -7.96
CA TYR A 48 -12.83 -34.61 -7.95
C TYR A 48 -12.51 -33.72 -6.75
N SER A 49 -11.22 -33.63 -6.43
CA SER A 49 -10.67 -32.65 -5.49
C SER A 49 -9.32 -32.14 -5.99
N LEU A 50 -9.01 -30.86 -5.77
CA LEU A 50 -7.73 -30.24 -6.11
C LEU A 50 -7.21 -29.38 -4.95
N SER A 51 -5.89 -29.33 -4.78
CA SER A 51 -5.19 -28.37 -3.93
C SER A 51 -4.05 -27.75 -4.75
N PHE A 52 -4.11 -26.42 -4.92
CA PHE A 52 -3.08 -25.62 -5.57
C PHE A 52 -2.41 -24.75 -4.53
N ARG A 53 -1.12 -24.98 -4.28
CA ARG A 53 -0.32 -24.26 -3.29
C ARG A 53 0.73 -23.41 -3.99
N GLN A 54 0.85 -22.15 -3.58
CA GLN A 54 1.83 -21.20 -4.08
C GLN A 54 2.54 -20.52 -2.92
N ASN A 55 3.88 -20.57 -2.96
CA ASN A 55 4.76 -19.82 -2.07
C ASN A 55 5.57 -18.85 -2.90
N GLN A 56 5.52 -17.55 -2.58
CA GLN A 56 6.23 -16.52 -3.32
C GLN A 56 7.04 -15.64 -2.38
N GLU A 57 8.34 -15.51 -2.69
CA GLU A 57 9.21 -14.49 -2.11
C GLU A 57 9.58 -13.47 -3.19
N THR A 58 9.19 -12.23 -2.95
CA THR A 58 9.53 -11.07 -3.77
C THR A 58 10.53 -10.23 -3.01
N THR A 59 11.68 -9.95 -3.60
CA THR A 59 12.67 -9.01 -3.05
C THR A 59 12.90 -7.88 -4.03
N GLY A 60 13.20 -6.70 -3.51
CA GLY A 60 13.44 -5.56 -4.37
C GLY A 60 14.28 -4.48 -3.71
N SER A 61 14.99 -3.73 -4.54
CA SER A 61 15.74 -2.55 -4.11
C SER A 61 15.67 -1.45 -5.15
N GLY A 62 15.85 -0.21 -4.72
CA GLY A 62 15.80 0.92 -5.62
C GLY A 62 15.95 2.25 -4.92
N TYR A 63 15.51 3.30 -5.60
CA TYR A 63 15.65 4.66 -5.10
C TYR A 63 14.46 5.54 -5.45
N ASN A 64 14.28 6.61 -4.68
CA ASN A 64 13.34 7.69 -4.95
C ASN A 64 13.91 9.04 -4.46
N ALA A 65 13.22 10.12 -4.80
CA ALA A 65 13.52 11.45 -4.32
C ALA A 65 12.22 12.16 -3.91
N ARG A 66 12.33 13.10 -2.97
CA ARG A 66 11.21 13.97 -2.58
C ARG A 66 11.67 15.42 -2.52
N LEU A 67 10.81 16.31 -2.97
CA LEU A 67 10.94 17.75 -2.83
C LEU A 67 9.73 18.27 -2.05
N GLY A 68 9.97 19.19 -1.14
CA GLY A 68 8.92 19.78 -0.30
C GLY A 68 9.14 21.27 -0.10
N VAL A 69 8.03 22.01 -0.02
CA VAL A 69 8.03 23.41 0.38
C VAL A 69 6.98 23.63 1.46
N ILE A 70 7.33 24.43 2.47
CA ILE A 70 6.40 24.91 3.49
C ILE A 70 6.45 26.43 3.49
N PHE A 71 5.29 27.05 3.32
CA PHE A 71 5.08 28.48 3.44
C PHE A 71 4.33 28.80 4.74
N ARG A 72 4.81 29.81 5.47
CA ARG A 72 4.26 30.30 6.73
C ARG A 72 3.84 31.77 6.56
N PRO A 73 2.65 32.03 5.98
CA PRO A 73 2.15 33.39 5.82
C PRO A 73 1.84 34.10 7.15
N ALA A 74 1.62 33.33 8.22
CA ALA A 74 1.41 33.80 9.58
C ALA A 74 2.03 32.81 10.57
N ASP A 75 2.26 33.25 11.81
CA ASP A 75 2.92 32.41 12.83
C ASP A 75 2.17 31.11 13.12
N ASN A 76 0.85 31.16 13.03
CA ASN A 76 -0.07 30.06 13.29
C ASN A 76 -0.49 29.28 12.04
N LEU A 77 -0.21 29.75 10.83
CA LEU A 77 -0.63 29.10 9.58
C LEU A 77 0.58 28.52 8.84
N ARG A 78 0.47 27.26 8.43
CA ARG A 78 1.45 26.59 7.56
C ARG A 78 0.73 26.00 6.36
N ILE A 79 1.30 26.18 5.18
CA ILE A 79 0.83 25.59 3.92
C ILE A 79 2.00 24.82 3.34
N GLY A 80 1.80 23.55 3.01
CA GLY A 80 2.82 22.66 2.50
C GLY A 80 2.46 22.14 1.12
N ALA A 81 3.49 21.90 0.31
CA ALA A 81 3.38 21.11 -0.91
C ALA A 81 4.55 20.14 -0.99
N THR A 82 4.30 18.93 -1.45
CA THR A 82 5.35 17.92 -1.65
C THR A 82 5.19 17.21 -2.97
N LEU A 83 6.32 16.92 -3.61
CA LEU A 83 6.41 16.08 -4.78
C LEU A 83 7.34 14.92 -4.48
N GLN A 84 6.83 13.71 -4.58
CA GLN A 84 7.61 12.49 -4.48
C GLN A 84 7.75 11.87 -5.87
N SER A 85 8.99 11.65 -6.29
CA SER A 85 9.27 10.96 -7.54
C SER A 85 8.71 9.52 -7.49
N PRO A 86 8.58 8.88 -8.66
CA PRO A 86 8.56 7.42 -8.72
C PRO A 86 9.67 6.81 -7.87
N SER A 87 9.40 5.63 -7.32
CA SER A 87 10.45 4.71 -6.92
C SER A 87 10.80 3.85 -8.13
N TRP A 88 12.09 3.80 -8.47
CA TRP A 88 12.60 2.90 -9.50
C TRP A 88 13.20 1.69 -8.81
N LEU A 89 12.53 0.55 -8.94
CA LEU A 89 12.85 -0.67 -8.23
C LEU A 89 13.32 -1.73 -9.22
N PHE A 90 14.34 -2.48 -8.84
CA PHE A 90 14.64 -3.79 -9.40
C PHE A 90 14.02 -4.84 -8.48
N ILE A 91 13.24 -5.76 -9.04
CA ILE A 91 12.48 -6.78 -8.35
C ILE A 91 12.94 -8.16 -8.82
N GLN A 92 13.06 -9.08 -7.87
CA GLN A 92 13.28 -10.50 -8.08
C GLN A 92 12.18 -11.28 -7.35
N ASP A 93 11.38 -12.00 -8.13
CA ASP A 93 10.36 -12.93 -7.65
C ASP A 93 10.90 -14.36 -7.70
N ASN A 94 10.66 -15.11 -6.63
CA ASN A 94 10.90 -16.54 -6.55
C ASN A 94 9.61 -17.22 -6.09
N THR A 95 8.96 -17.93 -7.00
CA THR A 95 7.66 -18.56 -6.79
C THR A 95 7.78 -20.07 -6.90
N THR A 96 7.29 -20.78 -5.90
CA THR A 96 7.13 -22.23 -5.92
C THR A 96 5.65 -22.58 -6.00
N MET A 97 5.27 -23.42 -6.97
CA MET A 97 3.89 -23.87 -7.17
C MET A 97 3.79 -25.39 -7.10
N VAL A 98 2.73 -25.89 -6.45
CA VAL A 98 2.40 -27.32 -6.36
C VAL A 98 0.91 -27.50 -6.66
N LEU A 99 0.59 -28.47 -7.51
CA LEU A 99 -0.79 -28.86 -7.80
C LEU A 99 -0.97 -30.34 -7.49
N ASP A 100 -1.88 -30.64 -6.58
CA ASP A 100 -2.36 -31.99 -6.34
C ASP A 100 -3.82 -32.09 -6.78
N ALA A 101 -4.18 -33.16 -7.48
CA ALA A 101 -5.53 -33.39 -7.94
C ALA A 101 -5.89 -34.88 -7.81
N ARG A 102 -7.16 -35.17 -7.54
CA ARG A 102 -7.70 -36.52 -7.46
C ARG A 102 -9.03 -36.60 -8.18
N ILE A 103 -9.19 -37.62 -9.00
CA ILE A 103 -10.49 -38.05 -9.57
C ILE A 103 -10.83 -39.39 -8.93
N ALA A 104 -11.98 -39.48 -8.26
CA ALA A 104 -12.30 -40.62 -7.42
C ALA A 104 -12.70 -41.88 -8.20
N THR A 105 -13.38 -41.71 -9.34
CA THR A 105 -13.98 -42.79 -10.14
C THR A 105 -13.92 -42.48 -11.64
N GLY A 106 -14.24 -43.46 -12.47
CA GLY A 106 -14.28 -43.33 -13.92
C GLY A 106 -12.97 -43.69 -14.64
N PRO A 107 -12.92 -43.56 -15.98
CA PRO A 107 -11.75 -43.96 -16.79
C PRO A 107 -10.46 -43.22 -16.42
N ASN A 108 -10.58 -42.01 -15.88
CA ASN A 108 -9.46 -41.16 -15.46
C ASN A 108 -9.28 -41.16 -13.93
N ALA A 109 -9.84 -42.15 -13.22
CA ALA A 109 -9.66 -42.26 -11.77
C ALA A 109 -8.17 -42.35 -11.43
N GLY A 110 -7.75 -41.55 -10.47
CA GLY A 110 -6.33 -41.44 -10.14
C GLY A 110 -6.03 -40.26 -9.22
N THR A 111 -4.78 -40.18 -8.83
CA THR A 111 -4.24 -39.04 -8.07
C THR A 111 -3.00 -38.55 -8.80
N THR A 112 -3.00 -37.25 -9.11
CA THR A 112 -1.86 -36.52 -9.65
C THR A 112 -1.27 -35.72 -8.52
N ASN A 113 -0.02 -36.01 -8.16
CA ASN A 113 0.74 -35.20 -7.22
C ASN A 113 1.92 -34.59 -7.97
N ASN A 114 1.86 -33.30 -8.29
CA ASN A 114 2.94 -32.66 -9.01
C ASN A 114 4.12 -32.40 -8.08
N LYS A 115 5.33 -32.52 -8.63
CA LYS A 115 6.51 -31.99 -7.94
C LYS A 115 6.45 -30.46 -7.92
N PRO A 116 6.99 -29.81 -6.88
CA PRO A 116 7.10 -28.35 -6.86
C PRO A 116 7.83 -27.82 -8.09
N VAL A 117 7.22 -26.82 -8.74
CA VAL A 117 7.81 -26.07 -9.84
C VAL A 117 8.30 -24.74 -9.30
N ASN A 118 9.57 -24.41 -9.55
CA ASN A 118 10.16 -23.12 -9.17
C ASN A 118 10.21 -22.21 -10.39
N TYR A 119 9.77 -20.97 -10.22
CA TYR A 119 9.75 -19.94 -11.24
C TYR A 119 10.42 -18.68 -10.68
N ILE A 120 11.48 -18.23 -11.35
CA ILE A 120 12.20 -17.01 -10.99
C ILE A 120 11.94 -15.97 -12.06
N PHE A 121 11.52 -14.77 -11.65
CA PHE A 121 11.22 -13.69 -12.56
C PHE A 121 11.82 -12.37 -12.08
N ASN A 122 12.63 -11.75 -12.94
CA ASN A 122 13.32 -10.49 -12.63
C ASN A 122 12.81 -9.38 -13.53
N TYR A 123 12.47 -8.24 -12.94
CA TYR A 123 11.92 -7.10 -13.66
C TYR A 123 12.19 -5.80 -12.91
N ARG A 124 11.91 -4.68 -13.56
CA ARG A 124 11.90 -3.37 -12.93
C ARG A 124 10.49 -2.85 -12.82
N VAL A 125 10.23 -2.16 -11.71
CA VAL A 125 8.98 -1.44 -11.47
C VAL A 125 9.28 0.03 -11.27
N ARG A 126 8.55 0.87 -11.98
CA ARG A 126 8.45 2.29 -11.70
C ARG A 126 7.10 2.56 -11.04
N THR A 127 7.11 2.99 -9.79
CA THR A 127 5.87 3.37 -9.07
C THR A 127 5.35 4.72 -9.57
N PRO A 128 4.09 5.08 -9.27
CA PRO A 128 3.58 6.41 -9.58
C PRO A 128 4.37 7.51 -8.90
N LEU A 129 4.35 8.68 -9.53
CA LEU A 129 4.66 9.94 -8.87
C LEU A 129 3.51 10.30 -7.91
N LYS A 130 3.83 10.96 -6.80
CA LYS A 130 2.84 11.44 -5.82
C LYS A 130 3.02 12.94 -5.57
N GLY A 131 1.94 13.69 -5.71
CA GLY A 131 1.86 15.10 -5.31
C GLY A 131 0.96 15.25 -4.10
N ALA A 132 1.32 16.12 -3.15
CA ALA A 132 0.48 16.41 -2.00
C ALA A 132 0.46 17.90 -1.67
N LEU A 133 -0.67 18.37 -1.16
CA LEU A 133 -0.88 19.70 -0.61
C LEU A 133 -1.45 19.55 0.80
N GLY A 134 -1.01 20.43 1.70
CA GLY A 134 -1.35 20.37 3.10
C GLY A 134 -1.48 21.75 3.71
N ALA A 135 -2.30 21.86 4.75
CA ALA A 135 -2.36 23.07 5.56
C ALA A 135 -2.56 22.71 7.03
N SER A 136 -2.02 23.55 7.92
CA SER A 136 -2.27 23.45 9.35
C SER A 136 -2.38 24.81 10.00
N TYR A 137 -3.24 24.88 11.02
CA TYR A 137 -3.51 26.10 11.77
C TYR A 137 -3.46 25.87 13.27
N VAL A 138 -2.69 26.69 13.98
CA VAL A 138 -2.56 26.65 15.45
C VAL A 138 -3.54 27.62 16.09
N VAL A 139 -4.44 27.11 16.94
CA VAL A 139 -5.41 27.92 17.68
C VAL A 139 -4.94 28.11 19.11
N GLY A 140 -4.66 29.36 19.48
CA GLY A 140 -4.33 29.76 20.86
C GLY A 140 -3.13 29.05 21.48
N GLY A 141 -2.19 28.55 20.66
CA GLY A 141 -1.01 27.78 21.11
C GLY A 141 -1.31 26.42 21.74
N LYS A 142 -2.60 26.04 21.86
CA LYS A 142 -3.06 24.83 22.53
C LYS A 142 -3.67 23.79 21.59
N ALA A 143 -4.24 24.22 20.48
CA ALA A 143 -4.82 23.31 19.50
C ALA A 143 -4.16 23.47 18.13
N LEU A 144 -4.16 22.39 17.35
CA LEU A 144 -3.74 22.34 15.96
C LEU A 144 -4.84 21.65 15.17
N ILE A 145 -5.19 22.19 14.01
CA ILE A 145 -6.01 21.50 13.01
C ILE A 145 -5.18 21.39 11.74
N SER A 146 -5.21 20.24 11.09
CA SER A 146 -4.51 20.01 9.83
C SER A 146 -5.40 19.26 8.84
N ALA A 147 -5.19 19.54 7.56
CA ALA A 147 -5.79 18.80 6.47
C ALA A 147 -4.78 18.68 5.32
N ASP A 148 -4.78 17.51 4.68
CA ASP A 148 -3.89 17.19 3.58
C ASP A 148 -4.66 16.43 2.50
N ILE A 149 -4.27 16.68 1.25
CA ILE A 149 -4.74 15.98 0.06
C ILE A 149 -3.54 15.51 -0.74
N ASP A 150 -3.56 14.26 -1.21
CA ASP A 150 -2.57 13.79 -2.16
C ASP A 150 -3.19 13.06 -3.35
N PHE A 151 -2.50 13.21 -4.47
CA PHE A 151 -2.89 12.69 -5.77
C PHE A 151 -1.82 11.72 -6.27
N VAL A 152 -2.27 10.56 -6.73
CA VAL A 152 -1.43 9.49 -7.24
C VAL A 152 -2.10 8.88 -8.47
N ASP A 153 -1.40 8.84 -9.60
CA ASP A 153 -1.87 8.16 -10.82
C ASP A 153 -1.35 6.72 -10.88
N TYR A 154 -2.16 5.76 -10.42
CA TYR A 154 -1.76 4.34 -10.42
C TYR A 154 -1.69 3.74 -11.83
N SER A 155 -2.35 4.35 -12.83
CA SER A 155 -2.23 3.90 -14.23
C SER A 155 -0.85 4.17 -14.83
N SER A 156 -0.03 4.98 -14.14
CA SER A 156 1.36 5.28 -14.50
C SER A 156 2.38 4.27 -13.99
N ILE A 157 1.97 3.23 -13.23
CA ILE A 157 2.83 2.10 -12.89
C ILE A 157 3.39 1.52 -14.19
N ARG A 158 4.69 1.24 -14.21
CA ARG A 158 5.33 0.69 -15.40
C ARG A 158 6.32 -0.41 -15.05
N PHE A 159 6.16 -1.53 -15.73
CA PHE A 159 7.10 -2.66 -15.71
C PHE A 159 8.06 -2.56 -16.89
N SER A 160 9.31 -3.00 -16.69
CA SER A 160 10.30 -3.18 -17.75
C SER A 160 11.24 -4.34 -17.43
N THR A 161 11.88 -4.91 -18.44
CA THR A 161 12.87 -6.00 -18.30
C THR A 161 14.21 -5.58 -18.89
N ASP A 162 15.30 -6.09 -18.31
CA ASP A 162 16.67 -5.75 -18.69
C ASP A 162 17.32 -6.82 -19.58
N GLN A 163 16.74 -8.03 -19.62
CA GLN A 163 17.40 -9.24 -20.12
C GLN A 163 16.52 -10.06 -21.10
N GLY A 164 15.61 -9.41 -21.84
CA GLY A 164 14.87 -10.04 -22.95
C GLY A 164 14.00 -11.25 -22.58
N SER A 165 13.79 -11.53 -21.29
CA SER A 165 12.92 -12.61 -20.83
C SER A 165 11.48 -12.08 -20.76
N GLU A 166 10.57 -12.75 -21.47
CA GLU A 166 9.12 -12.49 -21.47
C GLU A 166 8.70 -11.02 -21.75
N PRO A 167 9.18 -10.39 -22.84
CA PRO A 167 8.77 -9.02 -23.18
C PRO A 167 7.26 -8.90 -23.44
N GLU A 168 6.63 -9.97 -23.93
CA GLU A 168 5.18 -10.06 -24.13
C GLU A 168 4.44 -9.96 -22.80
N THR A 169 4.84 -10.74 -21.79
CA THR A 169 4.28 -10.63 -20.43
C THR A 169 4.43 -9.23 -19.86
N ILE A 170 5.59 -8.58 -20.01
CA ILE A 170 5.78 -7.19 -19.55
C ILE A 170 4.83 -6.22 -20.27
N MET A 171 4.58 -6.42 -21.57
CA MET A 171 3.64 -5.60 -22.33
C MET A 171 2.20 -5.81 -21.88
N GLU A 172 1.81 -7.06 -21.63
CA GLU A 172 0.50 -7.46 -21.10
C GLU A 172 0.28 -6.86 -19.71
N GLU A 173 1.21 -7.03 -18.77
CA GLU A 173 1.13 -6.46 -17.43
C GLU A 173 0.96 -4.94 -17.45
N ASN A 174 1.73 -4.25 -18.30
CA ASN A 174 1.58 -2.81 -18.48
C ASN A 174 0.21 -2.42 -19.09
N SER A 175 -0.37 -3.27 -19.95
CA SER A 175 -1.71 -3.08 -20.49
C SER A 175 -2.77 -3.28 -19.40
N THR A 176 -2.65 -4.35 -18.63
CA THR A 176 -3.51 -4.66 -17.47
C THR A 176 -3.49 -3.51 -16.47
N VAL A 177 -2.33 -2.94 -16.15
CA VAL A 177 -2.22 -1.76 -15.29
C VAL A 177 -3.04 -0.58 -15.84
N ARG A 178 -2.83 -0.22 -17.11
CA ARG A 178 -3.53 0.93 -17.73
C ARG A 178 -5.04 0.71 -17.80
N ASN A 179 -5.47 -0.52 -17.99
CA ASN A 179 -6.89 -0.87 -18.10
C ASN A 179 -7.56 -0.92 -16.74
N SER A 180 -6.88 -1.44 -15.72
CA SER A 180 -7.44 -1.72 -14.39
C SER A 180 -7.35 -0.54 -13.42
N TYR A 181 -6.33 0.30 -13.55
CA TYR A 181 -6.09 1.39 -12.59
C TYR A 181 -6.45 2.78 -13.12
N LYS A 182 -6.72 3.69 -12.18
CA LYS A 182 -6.97 5.13 -12.37
C LYS A 182 -6.20 5.94 -11.33
N SER A 183 -6.27 7.25 -11.46
CA SER A 183 -5.79 8.15 -10.41
C SER A 183 -6.68 8.07 -9.16
N ALA A 184 -6.04 8.15 -8.00
CA ALA A 184 -6.71 8.23 -6.71
C ALA A 184 -6.37 9.54 -6.01
N VAL A 185 -7.35 10.04 -5.26
CA VAL A 185 -7.19 11.18 -4.35
C VAL A 185 -7.36 10.67 -2.93
N ASN A 186 -6.43 11.05 -2.07
CA ASN A 186 -6.43 10.68 -0.67
C ASN A 186 -6.60 11.93 0.18
N TYR A 187 -7.44 11.86 1.21
CA TYR A 187 -7.73 12.96 2.12
C TYR A 187 -7.36 12.58 3.54
N ARG A 188 -6.83 13.52 4.30
CA ARG A 188 -6.57 13.38 5.73
C ARG A 188 -6.97 14.66 6.43
N ILE A 189 -7.66 14.52 7.56
CA ILE A 189 -7.96 15.62 8.47
C ILE A 189 -7.64 15.18 9.89
N GLY A 190 -7.03 16.07 10.66
CA GLY A 190 -6.62 15.78 12.02
C GLY A 190 -6.69 17.00 12.92
N ALA A 191 -6.80 16.74 14.21
CA ALA A 191 -6.70 17.74 15.25
C ALA A 191 -5.84 17.25 16.41
N GLU A 192 -5.08 18.16 17.02
CA GLU A 192 -4.39 17.97 18.29
C GLU A 192 -4.91 19.01 19.30
N TYR A 193 -5.11 18.58 20.55
CA TYR A 193 -5.40 19.46 21.66
C TYR A 193 -4.48 19.17 22.84
N LYS A 194 -3.77 20.19 23.33
CA LYS A 194 -2.95 20.12 24.55
C LYS A 194 -3.83 20.35 25.76
N VAL A 195 -4.08 19.28 26.51
CA VAL A 195 -4.83 19.31 27.77
C VAL A 195 -4.05 20.10 28.82
N ASN A 196 -2.73 19.87 28.89
CA ASN A 196 -1.79 20.62 29.71
C ASN A 196 -0.41 20.63 29.05
N SER A 197 0.63 21.05 29.78
CA SER A 197 2.01 21.12 29.25
C SER A 197 2.61 19.76 28.89
N GLN A 198 2.09 18.67 29.46
CA GLN A 198 2.62 17.32 29.31
C GLN A 198 1.73 16.46 28.41
N VAL A 199 0.41 16.63 28.48
CA VAL A 199 -0.57 15.76 27.83
C VAL A 199 -1.18 16.43 26.60
N SER A 200 -1.16 15.72 25.48
CA SER A 200 -1.86 16.06 24.24
C SER A 200 -2.77 14.93 23.77
N LEU A 201 -3.96 15.27 23.32
CA LEU A 201 -4.89 14.36 22.65
C LEU A 201 -4.88 14.62 21.15
N ARG A 202 -4.96 13.55 20.36
CA ARG A 202 -5.02 13.60 18.89
C ARG A 202 -6.21 12.80 18.39
N GLY A 203 -6.82 13.28 17.33
CA GLY A 203 -7.86 12.55 16.61
C GLY A 203 -7.81 12.92 15.13
N GLY A 204 -8.21 12.00 14.27
CA GLY A 204 -8.20 12.25 12.84
C GLY A 204 -8.92 11.20 12.02
N TYR A 205 -9.26 11.59 10.80
CA TYR A 205 -9.88 10.76 9.80
C TYR A 205 -9.07 10.81 8.50
N GLY A 206 -8.93 9.67 7.85
CA GLY A 206 -8.33 9.58 6.52
C GLY A 206 -9.19 8.75 5.59
N LEU A 207 -9.19 9.09 4.32
CA LEU A 207 -9.81 8.31 3.26
C LEU A 207 -8.81 8.22 2.11
N ASN A 208 -8.35 7.02 1.80
CA ASN A 208 -7.62 6.79 0.55
C ASN A 208 -8.60 6.29 -0.51
N GLY A 209 -8.76 7.06 -1.57
CA GLY A 209 -9.64 6.69 -2.67
C GLY A 209 -9.14 5.47 -3.44
N SER A 210 -10.08 4.70 -3.97
CA SER A 210 -9.82 3.53 -4.78
C SER A 210 -9.08 3.88 -6.08
N ALA A 211 -8.02 3.13 -6.34
CA ALA A 211 -7.26 3.21 -7.58
C ALA A 211 -7.88 2.34 -8.69
N ILE A 212 -8.95 1.58 -8.43
CA ILE A 212 -9.54 0.63 -9.38
C ILE A 212 -10.50 1.37 -10.31
N LYS A 213 -10.30 1.23 -11.63
CA LYS A 213 -11.05 2.00 -12.64
C LYS A 213 -12.55 1.74 -12.59
N VAL A 214 -12.96 0.48 -12.40
CA VAL A 214 -14.37 0.07 -12.34
C VAL A 214 -15.08 0.47 -11.05
N ASP A 215 -14.35 0.96 -10.05
CA ASP A 215 -14.92 1.37 -8.76
C ASP A 215 -15.36 2.83 -8.77
N ASN A 216 -16.59 3.07 -9.22
CA ASN A 216 -17.18 4.41 -9.25
C ASN A 216 -17.87 4.80 -7.94
N SER A 217 -18.14 3.83 -7.06
CA SER A 217 -18.85 4.05 -5.78
C SER A 217 -17.92 4.26 -4.59
N GLY A 218 -16.60 4.09 -4.76
CA GLY A 218 -15.63 4.12 -3.66
C GLY A 218 -15.74 2.87 -2.78
N TYR A 219 -16.21 1.75 -3.33
CA TYR A 219 -16.44 0.53 -2.59
C TYR A 219 -15.14 -0.07 -2.04
N PHE A 220 -14.02 0.09 -2.76
CA PHE A 220 -12.68 -0.34 -2.35
C PHE A 220 -11.87 0.77 -1.66
N ASP A 221 -12.51 1.88 -1.27
CA ASP A 221 -11.84 2.93 -0.51
C ASP A 221 -11.30 2.38 0.82
N ASN A 222 -10.25 3.03 1.33
CA ASN A 222 -9.68 2.71 2.63
C ASN A 222 -9.94 3.86 3.60
N SER A 223 -10.79 3.62 4.59
CA SER A 223 -11.12 4.57 5.64
C SER A 223 -10.25 4.34 6.87
N PHE A 224 -9.76 5.42 7.47
CA PHE A 224 -8.90 5.40 8.64
C PHE A 224 -9.49 6.26 9.75
N TYR A 225 -9.73 5.67 10.90
CA TYR A 225 -10.15 6.37 12.11
C TYR A 225 -9.02 6.31 13.13
N THR A 226 -8.57 7.46 13.60
CA THR A 226 -7.37 7.54 14.44
C THR A 226 -7.63 8.31 15.73
N GLY A 227 -6.99 7.84 16.80
CA GLY A 227 -6.94 8.50 18.09
C GLY A 227 -5.55 8.36 18.69
N GLY A 228 -5.14 9.32 19.51
CA GLY A 228 -3.82 9.27 20.13
C GLY A 228 -3.72 10.07 21.43
N LEU A 229 -2.83 9.59 22.28
CA LEU A 229 -2.42 10.23 23.53
C LEU A 229 -0.91 10.44 23.47
N GLY A 230 -0.49 11.69 23.62
CA GLY A 230 0.92 12.04 23.78
C GLY A 230 1.20 12.51 25.19
N TYR A 231 2.28 12.02 25.77
CA TYR A 231 2.82 12.46 27.05
C TYR A 231 4.26 12.93 26.86
N ARG A 232 4.58 14.12 27.35
CA ARG A 232 5.91 14.73 27.25
C ARG A 232 6.36 15.19 28.63
N VAL A 233 7.57 14.79 29.02
CA VAL A 233 8.22 15.22 30.27
C VAL A 233 9.70 15.46 30.01
N ASN A 234 10.16 16.68 30.26
CA ASN A 234 11.54 17.09 29.96
C ASN A 234 11.90 16.75 28.50
N ASN A 235 12.94 15.95 28.32
CA ASN A 235 13.43 15.50 27.01
C ASN A 235 12.75 14.21 26.52
N TYR A 236 11.87 13.61 27.33
CA TYR A 236 11.23 12.33 27.03
C TYR A 236 9.83 12.55 26.47
N TYR A 237 9.44 11.71 25.53
CA TYR A 237 8.05 11.60 25.10
C TYR A 237 7.63 10.15 24.93
N LEU A 238 6.35 9.91 25.20
CA LEU A 238 5.64 8.66 24.99
C LEU A 238 4.35 8.98 24.24
N ASP A 239 4.15 8.38 23.07
CA ASP A 239 2.94 8.52 22.28
C ASP A 239 2.28 7.14 22.11
N LEU A 240 1.00 7.06 22.46
CA LEU A 240 0.13 5.93 22.18
C LEU A 240 -0.81 6.34 21.03
N ALA A 241 -0.84 5.57 19.96
CA ALA A 241 -1.74 5.80 18.84
C ALA A 241 -2.58 4.55 18.55
N TYR A 242 -3.86 4.78 18.27
CA TYR A 242 -4.80 3.79 17.80
C TYR A 242 -5.25 4.15 16.38
N GLN A 243 -5.31 3.15 15.50
CA GLN A 243 -5.83 3.28 14.16
C GLN A 243 -6.77 2.12 13.87
N ARG A 244 -7.99 2.44 13.43
CA ARG A 244 -8.89 1.49 12.78
C ARG A 244 -8.91 1.76 11.29
N MET A 245 -8.50 0.79 10.50
CA MET A 245 -8.57 0.79 9.04
C MET A 245 -9.74 -0.07 8.59
N GLU A 246 -10.57 0.45 7.69
CA GLU A 246 -11.68 -0.27 7.09
C GLU A 246 -11.59 -0.23 5.57
N THR A 247 -11.84 -1.36 4.91
CA THR A 247 -11.91 -1.47 3.46
C THR A 247 -12.75 -2.67 3.05
N ASN A 248 -13.31 -2.63 1.85
CA ASN A 248 -13.93 -3.81 1.24
C ASN A 248 -13.03 -4.31 0.11
N THR A 249 -13.09 -5.61 -0.15
CA THR A 249 -12.40 -6.25 -1.27
C THR A 249 -13.28 -7.33 -1.83
N ASN A 250 -13.26 -7.48 -3.15
CA ASN A 250 -13.86 -8.62 -3.80
C ASN A 250 -12.77 -9.60 -4.19
N LEU A 251 -13.00 -10.87 -3.91
CA LEU A 251 -12.06 -11.93 -4.20
C LEU A 251 -12.76 -12.99 -5.04
N ALA A 252 -12.26 -13.17 -6.25
CA ALA A 252 -12.52 -14.34 -7.08
C ALA A 252 -11.24 -15.19 -7.10
N PRO A 253 -11.33 -16.52 -6.91
CA PRO A 253 -10.15 -17.39 -6.94
C PRO A 253 -9.57 -17.58 -8.35
N TYR A 254 -10.40 -17.39 -9.38
CA TYR A 254 -10.06 -17.48 -10.80
C TYR A 254 -11.06 -16.66 -11.61
N GLU A 255 -10.71 -16.30 -12.84
CA GLU A 255 -11.58 -15.60 -13.78
C GLU A 255 -12.08 -16.58 -14.84
N LEU A 256 -13.39 -16.63 -15.09
CA LEU A 256 -13.96 -17.40 -16.19
C LEU A 256 -14.31 -16.44 -17.33
N SER A 257 -14.24 -16.93 -18.57
CA SER A 257 -14.68 -16.17 -19.76
C SER A 257 -16.17 -15.76 -19.73
N THR A 258 -16.95 -16.36 -18.83
CA THR A 258 -18.37 -16.08 -18.63
C THR A 258 -18.64 -15.12 -17.47
N PHE A 259 -17.61 -14.73 -16.70
CA PHE A 259 -17.72 -13.87 -15.51
C PHE A 259 -18.73 -14.39 -14.46
N ASN A 260 -18.84 -15.71 -14.34
CA ASN A 260 -19.75 -16.41 -13.41
C ASN A 260 -19.00 -17.22 -12.34
N GLU A 261 -17.73 -16.91 -12.13
CA GLU A 261 -16.93 -17.43 -11.03
C GLU A 261 -17.53 -17.06 -9.66
N PRO A 262 -17.30 -17.88 -8.62
CA PRO A 262 -17.70 -17.53 -7.26
C PRO A 262 -16.90 -16.33 -6.76
N GLU A 263 -17.60 -15.27 -6.38
CA GLU A 263 -17.01 -14.05 -5.83
C GLU A 263 -17.34 -13.91 -4.33
N ALA A 264 -16.32 -13.64 -3.51
CA ALA A 264 -16.48 -13.34 -2.10
C ALA A 264 -16.37 -11.84 -1.86
N ASN A 265 -17.41 -11.25 -1.27
CA ASN A 265 -17.39 -9.88 -0.77
C ASN A 265 -16.81 -9.86 0.65
N ILE A 266 -15.60 -9.34 0.80
CA ILE A 266 -14.87 -9.34 2.07
C ILE A 266 -14.86 -7.93 2.63
N LYS A 267 -15.33 -7.77 3.87
CA LYS A 267 -15.22 -6.53 4.65
C LYS A 267 -14.10 -6.69 5.66
N THR A 268 -13.06 -5.87 5.55
CA THR A 268 -11.89 -5.93 6.42
C THR A 268 -11.89 -4.74 7.38
N ALA A 269 -11.78 -5.03 8.67
CA ALA A 269 -11.50 -4.04 9.71
C ALA A 269 -10.22 -4.44 10.46
N ARG A 270 -9.19 -3.59 10.42
CA ARG A 270 -7.92 -3.81 11.12
C ARG A 270 -7.74 -2.76 12.21
N ASN A 271 -7.44 -3.21 13.42
CA ASN A 271 -7.21 -2.34 14.57
C ASN A 271 -5.73 -2.43 14.95
N ASN A 272 -5.02 -1.32 14.83
CA ASN A 272 -3.59 -1.20 15.12
C ASN A 272 -3.38 -0.33 16.35
N VAL A 273 -2.47 -0.75 17.23
CA VAL A 273 -2.03 0.02 18.39
C VAL A 273 -0.52 0.21 18.28
N PHE A 274 -0.07 1.45 18.38
CA PHE A 274 1.34 1.83 18.30
C PHE A 274 1.76 2.51 19.59
N LEU A 275 2.92 2.11 20.11
CA LEU A 275 3.57 2.78 21.23
C LEU A 275 4.93 3.30 20.75
N THR A 276 5.14 4.61 20.85
CA THR A 276 6.37 5.27 20.45
C THR A 276 6.99 5.94 21.66
N PHE A 277 8.28 5.69 21.90
CA PHE A 277 9.07 6.38 22.89
C PHE A 277 10.22 7.12 22.20
N GLY A 278 10.56 8.31 22.68
CA GLY A 278 11.74 8.98 22.20
C GLY A 278 12.33 9.98 23.19
N VAL A 279 13.58 10.35 22.91
CA VAL A 279 14.39 11.29 23.69
C VAL A 279 14.84 12.41 22.76
N ARG A 280 14.64 13.66 23.17
CA ARG A 280 15.16 14.85 22.50
C ARG A 280 16.54 15.18 23.07
N PHE A 281 17.51 15.33 22.18
CA PHE A 281 18.88 15.76 22.49
C PHE A 281 19.16 17.12 21.86
#